data_AF-A0A6L9KSP1-F1
#
_entry.id   AF-A0A6L9KSP1-F1
#
_cell.length_a   1.000
_cell.length_b   1.000
_cell.length_c   1.000
_cell.angle_alpha   90.00
_cell.angle_beta   90.00
_cell.angle_gamma   90.00
#
_symmetry.space_group_name_H-M   'P 1'
#
loop_
_entity.id
_entity.type
_entity.pdbx_description
1 polymer ?
#
loop_
_entity_poly.entity_id
_entity_poly.type
_entity_poly.pdbx_seq_one_letter_code
_entity_poly.pdbx_strand_id
1 'polypeptide(L)'
;MSKNHQVIHIHRNAAQKPLPGAPCNGCGLCCLLEPCPLGVILSRRRRGACVAVRWHDDVQQYRCGALCEPVAVLQRVLPARLQRLSPGLTAGLAPILARWARRWIAVGQGCDSSLQSTGLAESLTDARIQ
;
A
#
# COMPACT_ATOMS: atom_id res chain seq x y z
N MET A 1 -23.94 -9.32 13.49
CA MET A 1 -23.11 -8.55 12.54
C MET A 1 -22.11 -9.50 11.91
N SER A 2 -22.26 -9.85 10.62
CA SER A 2 -21.31 -10.74 9.95
C SER A 2 -19.93 -10.08 9.89
N LYS A 3 -18.92 -10.73 10.47
CA LYS A 3 -17.52 -10.34 10.28
C LYS A 3 -17.17 -10.53 8.81
N ASN A 4 -16.83 -9.44 8.13
CA ASN A 4 -16.43 -9.49 6.73
C ASN A 4 -15.03 -10.09 6.64
N HIS A 5 -14.88 -11.25 6.00
CA HIS A 5 -13.59 -11.95 5.87
C HIS A 5 -13.03 -11.76 4.47
N GLN A 6 -11.75 -11.42 4.37
CA GLN A 6 -11.02 -11.25 3.11
C GLN A 6 -9.63 -11.84 3.25
N VAL A 7 -9.18 -12.53 2.20
CA VAL A 7 -7.82 -13.09 2.14
C VAL A 7 -6.93 -12.10 1.39
N ILE A 8 -5.80 -11.75 2.01
CA ILE A 8 -4.73 -10.98 1.36
C ILE A 8 -3.45 -11.81 1.32
N HIS A 9 -2.68 -11.63 0.26
CA HIS A 9 -1.33 -12.20 0.16
C HIS A 9 -0.33 -11.16 0.64
N ILE A 10 0.28 -11.44 1.79
CA ILE A 10 1.29 -10.58 2.40
C ILE A 10 2.66 -11.27 2.32
N HIS A 11 3.72 -10.49 2.14
CA HIS A 11 5.08 -11.01 2.14
C HIS A 11 5.41 -11.62 3.50
N ARG A 12 6.07 -12.78 3.51
CA ARG A 12 6.31 -13.56 4.75
C ARG A 12 7.10 -12.79 5.80
N ASN A 13 8.00 -11.92 5.35
CA ASN A 13 8.86 -11.13 6.22
C ASN A 13 8.29 -9.74 6.54
N ALA A 14 7.06 -9.44 6.12
CA ALA A 14 6.45 -8.16 6.47
C ALA A 14 6.29 -8.06 7.99
N ALA A 15 6.67 -6.90 8.54
CA ALA A 15 6.49 -6.63 9.95
C ALA A 15 5.02 -6.78 10.35
N GLN A 16 4.77 -7.21 11.59
CA GLN A 16 3.43 -7.23 12.14
C GLN A 16 2.84 -5.82 12.15
N LYS A 17 1.50 -5.74 12.04
CA LYS A 17 0.79 -4.47 12.14
C LYS A 17 1.15 -3.80 13.47
N PRO A 18 1.51 -2.50 13.47
CA PRO A 18 1.82 -1.79 14.69
C PRO A 18 0.56 -1.59 15.54
N LEU A 19 0.78 -1.29 16.82
CA LEU A 19 -0.31 -0.91 17.73
C LEU A 19 -1.06 0.33 17.19
N PRO A 20 -2.37 0.45 17.46
CA PRO A 20 -3.13 1.66 17.14
C PRO A 20 -2.43 2.92 17.67
N GLY A 21 -2.38 3.97 16.86
CA GLY A 21 -1.69 5.23 17.18
C GLY A 21 -0.18 5.23 16.97
N ALA A 22 0.48 4.08 16.90
CA ALA A 22 1.91 3.99 16.63
C ALA A 22 2.22 4.29 15.14
N PRO A 23 3.42 4.79 14.79
CA PRO A 23 3.74 5.16 13.41
C PRO A 23 3.62 3.96 12.46
N CYS A 24 3.13 4.22 11.24
CA CYS A 24 3.04 3.18 10.22
C CYS A 24 4.45 2.63 9.89
N ASN A 25 4.64 1.34 10.14
CA ASN A 25 5.91 0.63 9.94
C ASN A 25 6.02 -0.04 8.55
N GLY A 26 5.05 0.17 7.66
CA GLY A 26 5.04 -0.49 6.35
C GLY A 26 4.61 -1.96 6.37
N CYS A 27 3.84 -2.42 7.35
CA CYS A 27 3.30 -3.81 7.38
C CYS A 27 2.50 -4.19 6.12
N GLY A 28 1.89 -3.23 5.42
CA GLY A 28 1.17 -3.46 4.17
C GLY A 28 -0.28 -3.95 4.32
N LEU A 29 -0.75 -4.26 5.53
CA LEU A 29 -2.10 -4.79 5.76
C LEU A 29 -3.21 -3.93 5.11
N CYS A 30 -3.26 -2.62 5.41
CA CYS A 30 -4.25 -1.73 4.82
C CYS A 30 -4.00 -1.48 3.32
N CYS A 31 -2.73 -1.36 2.91
CA CYS A 31 -2.35 -1.04 1.53
C CYS A 31 -2.65 -2.16 0.53
N LEU A 32 -2.65 -3.41 1.00
CA LEU A 32 -2.97 -4.60 0.20
C LEU A 32 -4.47 -4.92 0.22
N LEU A 33 -5.17 -4.56 1.32
CA LEU A 33 -6.60 -4.81 1.44
C LEU A 33 -7.42 -3.84 0.58
N GLU A 34 -7.14 -2.54 0.68
CA GLU A 34 -7.87 -1.53 -0.07
C GLU A 34 -6.99 -0.32 -0.43
N PRO A 35 -7.25 0.31 -1.59
CA PRO A 35 -6.50 1.48 -1.99
C PRO A 35 -6.92 2.69 -1.15
N CYS A 36 -5.95 3.46 -0.67
CA CYS A 36 -6.20 4.80 -0.12
C CYS A 36 -6.82 5.74 -1.19
N PRO A 37 -7.32 6.94 -0.84
CA PRO A 37 -7.92 7.85 -1.82
C PRO A 37 -7.03 8.16 -3.02
N LEU A 38 -5.71 8.32 -2.81
CA LEU A 38 -4.76 8.45 -3.92
C LEU A 38 -4.65 7.16 -4.74
N GLY A 39 -4.61 6.01 -4.07
CA GLY A 39 -4.61 4.71 -4.72
C GLY A 39 -5.84 4.47 -5.61
N VAL A 40 -7.02 4.95 -5.20
CA VAL A 40 -8.26 4.88 -6.01
C VAL A 40 -8.09 5.69 -7.29
N ILE A 41 -7.54 6.91 -7.20
CA ILE A 41 -7.30 7.77 -8.37
C ILE A 41 -6.28 7.11 -9.32
N LEU A 42 -5.18 6.58 -8.78
CA LEU A 42 -4.10 5.99 -9.57
C LEU A 42 -4.49 4.65 -10.21
N SER A 43 -5.25 3.80 -9.50
CA SER A 43 -5.56 2.43 -9.95
C SER A 43 -6.95 2.26 -10.54
N ARG A 44 -7.86 3.22 -10.30
CA ARG A 44 -9.30 3.12 -10.59
C ARG A 44 -9.96 1.89 -9.95
N ARG A 45 -9.43 1.41 -8.83
CA ARG A 45 -9.97 0.30 -8.04
C ARG A 45 -10.41 0.80 -6.67
N ARG A 46 -11.37 0.10 -6.06
CA ARG A 46 -11.86 0.38 -4.69
C ARG A 46 -11.60 -0.76 -3.70
N ARG A 47 -11.01 -1.86 -4.16
CA ARG A 47 -10.68 -3.05 -3.36
C ARG A 47 -9.37 -3.66 -3.86
N GLY A 48 -8.67 -4.33 -2.96
CA GLY A 48 -7.37 -4.95 -3.22
C GLY A 48 -6.21 -3.95 -3.28
N ALA A 49 -5.02 -4.49 -3.55
CA ALA A 49 -3.80 -3.71 -3.65
C ALA A 49 -3.88 -2.63 -4.74
N CYS A 50 -3.45 -1.41 -4.40
CA CYS A 50 -3.38 -0.32 -5.37
C CYS A 50 -2.20 -0.48 -6.33
N VAL A 51 -2.21 0.23 -7.46
CA VAL A 51 -1.14 0.15 -8.48
C VAL A 51 0.21 0.69 -7.99
N ALA A 52 0.23 1.43 -6.88
CA ALA A 52 1.43 2.07 -6.34
C ALA A 52 2.07 1.30 -5.18
N VAL A 53 1.41 0.31 -4.55
CA VAL A 53 2.03 -0.42 -3.43
C VAL A 53 3.21 -1.26 -3.94
N ARG A 54 4.33 -1.22 -3.23
CA ARG A 54 5.56 -1.95 -3.57
C ARG A 54 6.11 -2.62 -2.32
N TRP A 55 6.60 -3.84 -2.47
CA TRP A 55 7.46 -4.47 -1.48
C TRP A 55 8.89 -3.96 -1.69
N HIS A 56 9.53 -3.53 -0.61
CA HIS A 56 10.92 -3.08 -0.57
C HIS A 56 11.72 -4.07 0.28
N ASP A 57 12.57 -4.85 -0.38
CA ASP A 57 13.29 -5.96 0.25
C ASP A 57 14.43 -5.46 1.16
N ASP A 58 15.06 -4.34 0.81
CA ASP A 58 16.11 -3.68 1.58
C ASP A 58 15.68 -3.35 3.02
N VAL A 59 14.43 -2.91 3.19
CA VAL A 59 13.87 -2.54 4.49
C VAL A 59 12.79 -3.49 4.98
N GLN A 60 12.48 -4.55 4.22
CA GLN A 60 11.41 -5.52 4.48
C GLN A 60 10.05 -4.85 4.76
N GLN A 61 9.68 -3.86 3.93
CA GLN A 61 8.48 -3.03 4.14
C GLN A 61 7.68 -2.83 2.86
N TYR A 62 6.37 -2.67 2.99
CA TYR A 62 5.55 -2.12 1.95
C TYR A 62 5.61 -0.60 1.96
N ARG A 63 5.98 0.00 0.82
CA ARG A 63 5.97 1.46 0.62
C ARG A 63 5.09 1.86 -0.55
N CYS A 64 4.67 3.13 -0.54
CA CYS A 64 3.92 3.71 -1.64
C CYS A 64 4.91 4.16 -2.73
N GLY A 65 4.85 3.53 -3.90
CA GLY A 65 5.64 3.92 -5.07
C GLY A 65 5.34 5.35 -5.54
N ALA A 66 4.18 5.94 -5.22
CA ALA A 66 3.94 7.36 -5.51
C ALA A 66 4.85 8.29 -4.68
N LEU A 67 5.42 7.80 -3.58
CA LEU A 67 6.41 8.49 -2.75
C LEU A 67 7.84 8.12 -3.18
N CYS A 68 8.13 6.83 -3.29
CA CYS A 68 9.49 6.33 -3.48
C CYS A 68 9.92 6.30 -4.96
N GLU A 69 8.99 6.03 -5.87
CA GLU A 69 9.24 5.79 -7.30
C GLU A 69 8.18 6.49 -8.19
N PRO A 70 7.93 7.80 -8.01
CA PRO A 70 6.78 8.48 -8.62
C PRO A 70 6.78 8.43 -10.16
N VAL A 71 7.97 8.46 -10.79
CA VAL A 71 8.10 8.33 -12.25
C VAL A 71 7.60 6.97 -12.72
N ALA A 72 8.00 5.88 -12.05
CA ALA A 72 7.58 4.52 -12.41
C ALA A 72 6.07 4.34 -12.24
N VAL A 73 5.47 4.94 -11.20
CA VAL A 73 4.01 4.94 -11.03
C VAL A 73 3.32 5.72 -12.15
N LEU A 74 3.80 6.91 -12.50
CA LEU A 74 3.23 7.71 -13.59
C LEU A 74 3.33 6.97 -14.94
N GLN A 75 4.47 6.35 -15.23
CA GLN A 75 4.64 5.51 -16.43
C GLN A 75 3.68 4.33 -16.44
N ARG A 76 3.31 3.77 -15.29
CA ARG A 76 2.33 2.67 -15.23
C ARG A 76 0.89 3.13 -15.40
N VAL A 77 0.56 4.35 -15.00
CA VAL A 77 -0.82 4.87 -14.98
C VAL A 77 -1.15 5.70 -16.23
N LEU A 78 -0.18 6.40 -16.81
CA LEU A 78 -0.39 7.24 -17.99
C LEU A 78 -0.62 6.40 -19.25
N PRO A 79 -1.43 6.86 -20.22
CA PRO A 79 -1.57 6.21 -21.52
C PRO A 79 -0.27 6.22 -22.33
N ALA A 80 -0.01 5.16 -23.09
CA ALA A 80 1.19 5.02 -23.93
C ALA A 80 1.39 6.15 -24.97
N ARG A 81 0.32 6.89 -25.32
CA ARG A 81 0.41 8.08 -26.19
C ARG A 81 1.09 9.25 -25.48
N LEU A 82 0.69 9.52 -24.24
CA LEU A 82 1.26 10.58 -23.41
C LEU A 82 2.71 10.27 -23.00
N GLN A 83 3.00 9.00 -22.72
CA GLN A 83 4.36 8.54 -22.41
C GLN A 83 5.33 8.81 -23.56
N ARG A 84 4.93 8.51 -24.80
CA ARG A 84 5.76 8.72 -26.00
C ARG A 84 6.01 10.18 -26.32
N LEU A 85 5.05 11.05 -26.01
CA LEU A 85 5.14 12.46 -26.39
C LEU A 85 6.00 13.30 -25.44
N SER A 86 6.31 12.83 -24.23
CA SER A 86 6.97 13.69 -23.23
C SER A 86 7.62 12.96 -22.04
N PRO A 87 8.84 12.41 -22.19
CA PRO A 87 9.62 11.90 -21.06
C PRO A 87 9.80 12.97 -19.95
N GLY A 88 9.94 14.23 -20.35
CA GLY A 88 10.03 15.37 -19.44
C GLY A 88 8.74 15.66 -18.65
N LEU A 89 7.56 15.31 -19.18
CA LEU A 89 6.28 15.51 -18.47
C LEU A 89 6.20 14.58 -17.26
N THR A 90 6.56 13.31 -17.41
CA THR A 90 6.59 12.36 -16.29
C THR A 90 7.57 12.79 -15.21
N ALA A 91 8.75 13.30 -15.61
CA ALA A 91 9.74 13.83 -14.68
C ALA A 91 9.22 15.08 -13.95
N GLY A 92 8.53 15.99 -14.64
CA GLY A 92 7.95 17.20 -14.05
C GLY A 92 6.76 16.95 -13.13
N LEU A 93 5.93 15.95 -13.42
CA LEU A 93 4.77 15.57 -12.60
C LEU A 93 5.14 14.74 -11.37
N ALA A 94 6.27 14.04 -11.40
CA ALA A 94 6.75 13.21 -10.30
C ALA A 94 6.84 13.92 -8.94
N PRO A 95 7.49 15.10 -8.79
CA PRO A 95 7.55 15.80 -7.51
C PRO A 95 6.18 16.26 -7.03
N ILE A 96 5.28 16.62 -7.95
CA ILE A 96 3.90 16.98 -7.63
C ILE A 96 3.19 15.76 -7.03
N LEU A 97 3.22 14.63 -7.73
CA LEU A 97 2.62 13.39 -7.23
C LEU A 97 3.16 13.01 -5.84
N ALA A 98 4.48 13.06 -5.64
CA ALA A 98 5.09 12.74 -4.35
C ALA A 98 4.67 13.70 -3.23
N ARG A 99 4.49 15.00 -3.54
CA ARG A 99 4.00 15.99 -2.56
C ARG A 99 2.54 15.72 -2.18
N TRP A 100 1.69 15.46 -3.17
CA TRP A 100 0.29 15.12 -2.93
C TRP A 100 0.15 13.80 -2.15
N ALA A 101 0.94 12.80 -2.52
CA ALA A 101 1.00 11.52 -1.81
C ALA A 101 1.37 11.68 -0.33
N ARG A 102 2.37 12.53 -0.01
CA ARG A 102 2.73 12.82 1.40
C ARG A 102 1.61 13.47 2.19
N ARG A 103 0.83 14.34 1.54
CA ARG A 103 -0.28 15.05 2.20
C ARG A 103 -1.52 14.19 2.36
N TRP A 104 -1.72 13.21 1.48
CA TRP A 104 -2.94 12.38 1.46
C TRP A 104 -2.78 11.06 2.19
N ILE A 105 -1.55 10.58 2.37
CA ILE A 105 -1.28 9.30 3.02
C ILE A 105 -0.58 9.56 4.35
N ALA A 106 -1.18 9.11 5.45
CA ALA A 106 -0.65 9.21 6.81
C ALA A 106 0.51 8.23 7.10
N VAL A 107 1.32 7.88 6.10
CA VAL A 107 2.49 7.00 6.29
C VAL A 107 3.45 7.67 7.28
N GLY A 108 3.78 6.95 8.35
CA GLY A 108 4.66 7.41 9.42
C GLY A 108 4.00 8.26 10.51
N GLN A 109 2.71 8.63 10.38
CA GLN A 109 2.04 9.51 11.36
C GLN A 109 1.37 8.71 12.50
N GLY A 110 0.55 7.72 12.17
CA GLY A 110 -0.15 6.90 13.16
C GLY A 110 -1.05 5.85 12.50
N CYS A 111 -1.14 4.67 13.10
CA CYS A 111 -2.01 3.59 12.63
C CYS A 111 -3.45 3.80 13.14
N ASP A 112 -4.38 4.09 12.23
CA ASP A 112 -5.81 4.28 12.48
C ASP A 112 -6.68 3.06 12.15
N SER A 113 -6.11 2.08 11.44
CA SER A 113 -6.83 0.91 10.97
C SER A 113 -7.08 -0.11 12.10
N SER A 114 -8.34 -0.50 12.29
CA SER A 114 -8.79 -1.56 13.21
C SER A 114 -8.66 -2.98 12.66
N LEU A 115 -8.11 -3.14 11.45
CA LEU A 115 -7.96 -4.43 10.79
C LEU A 115 -6.98 -5.31 11.57
N GLN A 116 -7.35 -6.57 11.73
CA GLN A 116 -6.52 -7.61 12.30
C GLN A 116 -6.35 -8.72 11.25
N SER A 117 -5.13 -9.24 11.14
CA SER A 117 -4.84 -10.39 10.30
C SER A 117 -4.65 -11.61 11.19
N THR A 118 -5.41 -12.68 10.96
CA THR A 118 -5.13 -13.98 11.56
C THR A 118 -4.21 -14.74 10.61
N GLY A 119 -2.99 -15.04 11.04
CA GLY A 119 -2.06 -15.85 10.24
C GLY A 119 -2.46 -17.32 10.23
N LEU A 120 -2.14 -18.04 9.15
CA LEU A 120 -2.42 -19.48 9.04
C LEU A 120 -1.70 -20.28 10.16
N ALA A 121 -0.49 -19.86 10.55
CA ALA A 121 0.27 -20.49 11.64
C ALA A 121 -0.37 -20.27 13.03
N GLU A 122 -1.00 -19.12 13.25
CA GLU A 122 -1.69 -18.77 14.49
C GLU A 122 -3.00 -19.57 14.61
N SER A 123 -3.74 -19.71 13.50
CA SER A 123 -4.98 -20.49 13.46
C SER A 123 -4.80 -21.99 13.74
N LEU A 124 -3.65 -22.56 13.38
CA LEU A 124 -3.32 -23.97 13.68
C LEU A 124 -2.91 -24.18 15.14
N THR A 125 -2.51 -23.13 15.84
CA THR A 125 -2.12 -23.19 17.26
C THR A 125 -3.37 -23.12 18.14
N ASP A 126 -4.32 -22.24 17.81
CA ASP A 126 -5.63 -22.19 18.49
C ASP A 126 -6.46 -23.47 18.27
N ALA A 127 -6.41 -24.08 17.08
CA ALA A 127 -7.10 -25.33 16.79
C ALA A 127 -6.46 -26.57 17.45
N ARG A 128 -5.26 -26.46 18.02
CA ARG A 128 -4.57 -27.55 18.74
C ARG A 128 -4.76 -27.51 20.25
N ILE A 129 -5.30 -26.42 20.79
CA ILE A 129 -5.52 -26.22 22.23
C ILE A 129 -6.99 -26.47 22.62
N GLN A 130 -7.88 -26.64 21.63
CA GLN A 130 -9.25 -27.15 21.80
C GLN A 130 -9.31 -28.65 21.51
#